data_AF-R3W0F3-F1
#
_entry.id   AF-R3W0F3-F1
#
_cell.length_a   1.000
_cell.length_b   1.000
_cell.length_c   1.000
_cell.angle_alpha   90.00
_cell.angle_beta   90.00
_cell.angle_gamma   90.00
#
_symmetry.space_group_name_H-M   'P 1'
#
loop_
_entity.id
_entity.type
_entity.pdbx_description
1 polymer ?
#
loop_
_entity_poly.entity_id
_entity_poly.type
_entity_poly.pdbx_seq_one_letter_code
_entity_poly.pdbx_strand_id
1 'polypeptide(L)'
;MAKYFKRFKKSKNEKLEAVGYIRDVLDYGDEPDDKAIEIINNLAVQVTLQDDNEINESILNAMLEGSKAPDVEKSINLTPLINHLNKFNDECLSYILSMLGYSGNVKYKKIIESYKDNFKLEEDVEEALLELDYRIKKGSITRQEWRK
;
A
#
# COMPACT_ATOMS: atom_id res chain seq x y z
N MET A 1 0.08 17.63 -38.65
CA MET A 1 0.72 17.24 -37.37
C MET A 1 -0.07 16.12 -36.71
N ALA A 2 0.05 14.90 -37.23
CA ALA A 2 -0.60 13.72 -36.68
C ALA A 2 0.37 12.54 -36.86
N LYS A 3 1.36 12.47 -35.99
CA LYS A 3 2.36 11.40 -36.03
C LYS A 3 2.89 11.22 -34.61
N TYR A 4 2.78 9.98 -34.12
CA TYR A 4 3.37 9.43 -32.88
C TYR A 4 2.61 9.65 -31.56
N PHE A 5 1.41 9.09 -31.44
CA PHE A 5 1.00 8.40 -30.20
C PHE A 5 0.21 7.14 -30.56
N LYS A 6 0.93 6.17 -31.14
CA LYS A 6 0.44 4.78 -31.14
C LYS A 6 0.65 4.31 -29.70
N ARG A 7 -0.45 4.24 -28.94
CA ARG A 7 -0.56 3.70 -27.59
C ARG A 7 -0.08 2.24 -27.61
N PHE A 8 1.23 2.01 -27.50
CA PHE A 8 1.76 0.71 -27.14
C PHE A 8 1.39 0.50 -25.68
N LYS A 9 0.32 -0.26 -25.44
CA LYS A 9 0.03 -0.82 -24.11
C LYS A 9 1.27 -1.67 -23.79
N LYS A 10 2.12 -1.23 -22.83
CA LYS A 10 3.27 -2.04 -22.38
C LYS A 10 2.79 -3.46 -22.11
N SER A 11 3.59 -4.44 -22.51
CA SER A 11 3.35 -5.85 -22.21
C SER A 11 3.34 -6.08 -20.70
N LYS A 12 2.78 -7.22 -20.28
CA LYS A 12 2.78 -7.61 -18.86
C LYS A 12 4.19 -7.65 -18.29
N ASN A 13 5.13 -8.27 -19.01
CA ASN A 13 6.52 -8.38 -18.57
C ASN A 13 7.19 -7.02 -18.40
N GLU A 14 7.03 -6.11 -19.36
CA GLU A 14 7.60 -4.74 -19.24
C GLU A 14 7.03 -3.96 -18.06
N LYS A 15 5.78 -4.25 -17.65
CA LYS A 15 5.20 -3.65 -16.45
C LYS A 15 5.78 -4.26 -15.18
N LEU A 16 5.87 -5.58 -15.11
CA LEU A 16 6.45 -6.29 -13.96
C LEU A 16 7.92 -5.92 -13.76
N GLU A 17 8.71 -5.85 -14.83
CA GLU A 17 10.10 -5.37 -14.78
C GLU A 17 10.21 -3.94 -14.26
N ALA A 18 9.33 -3.05 -14.73
CA ALA A 18 9.32 -1.67 -14.26
C ALA A 18 8.93 -1.56 -12.78
N VAL A 19 7.98 -2.36 -12.31
CA VAL A 19 7.58 -2.41 -10.88
C VAL A 19 8.70 -3.01 -10.04
N GLY A 20 9.38 -4.05 -10.52
CA GLY A 20 10.57 -4.62 -9.86
C GLY A 20 11.67 -3.59 -9.67
N TYR A 21 12.00 -2.83 -10.72
CA TYR A 21 12.96 -1.72 -10.60
C TYR A 21 12.55 -0.66 -9.58
N ILE A 22 11.26 -0.28 -9.55
CA ILE A 22 10.75 0.68 -8.57
C ILE A 22 10.88 0.12 -7.14
N ARG A 23 10.57 -1.17 -6.93
CA ARG A 23 10.74 -1.83 -5.64
C ARG A 23 12.20 -1.78 -5.20
N ASP A 24 13.14 -2.11 -6.08
CA ASP A 24 14.57 -2.09 -5.76
C ASP A 24 15.04 -0.68 -5.35
N VAL A 25 14.54 0.37 -6.02
CA VAL A 25 14.80 1.77 -5.65
C VAL A 25 14.22 2.10 -4.28
N LEU A 26 13.01 1.63 -3.95
CA LEU A 26 12.39 1.89 -2.65
C LEU A 26 13.07 1.13 -1.50
N ASP A 27 13.57 -0.09 -1.74
CA ASP A 27 14.18 -0.94 -0.70
C ASP A 27 15.67 -0.62 -0.48
N TYR A 28 16.40 -0.27 -1.55
CA TYR A 28 17.87 -0.09 -1.52
C TYR A 28 18.37 1.27 -2.02
N GLY A 29 17.51 2.11 -2.59
CA GLY A 29 17.92 3.29 -3.38
C GLY A 29 18.38 4.51 -2.59
N ASP A 30 18.49 4.45 -1.27
CA ASP A 30 18.78 5.61 -0.38
C ASP A 30 17.91 6.83 -0.71
N GLU A 31 16.66 6.57 -1.12
CA GLU A 31 15.70 7.60 -1.46
C GLU A 31 15.19 8.27 -0.18
N PRO A 32 15.12 9.61 -0.13
CA PRO A 32 14.58 10.30 1.03
C PRO A 32 13.08 10.01 1.19
N ASP A 33 12.59 10.04 2.44
CA ASP A 33 11.22 9.67 2.79
C ASP A 33 10.15 10.39 1.95
N ASP A 34 10.34 11.68 1.67
CA ASP A 34 9.40 12.47 0.87
C ASP A 34 9.28 11.95 -0.57
N LYS A 35 10.39 11.52 -1.16
CA LYS A 35 10.42 10.92 -2.48
C LYS A 35 9.83 9.51 -2.48
N ALA A 36 10.14 8.70 -1.47
CA ALA A 36 9.53 7.39 -1.29
C ALA A 36 8.00 7.50 -1.18
N ILE A 37 7.50 8.44 -0.38
CA ILE A 37 6.06 8.73 -0.23
C ILE A 37 5.44 9.13 -1.58
N GLU A 38 6.09 9.99 -2.37
CA GLU A 38 5.61 10.39 -3.70
C GLU A 38 5.46 9.18 -4.63
N ILE A 39 6.49 8.32 -4.68
CA ILE A 39 6.51 7.11 -5.50
C ILE A 39 5.37 6.17 -5.07
N ILE A 40 5.25 5.87 -3.77
CA ILE A 40 4.23 4.97 -3.23
C ILE A 40 2.81 5.51 -3.49
N ASN A 41 2.60 6.82 -3.34
CA ASN A 41 1.31 7.44 -3.65
C ASN A 41 0.95 7.33 -5.14
N ASN A 42 1.94 7.44 -6.03
CA ASN A 42 1.73 7.20 -7.45
C ASN A 42 1.37 5.73 -7.72
N LEU A 43 2.06 4.78 -7.08
CA LEU A 43 1.75 3.35 -7.18
C LEU A 43 0.33 3.03 -6.69
N ALA A 44 -0.13 3.67 -5.61
CA ALA A 44 -1.49 3.52 -5.09
C ALA A 44 -2.56 3.91 -6.11
N VAL A 45 -2.27 4.88 -6.98
CA VAL A 45 -3.15 5.22 -8.12
C VAL A 45 -3.00 4.18 -9.24
N GLN A 46 -1.77 3.82 -9.61
CA GLN A 46 -1.50 2.94 -10.74
C GLN A 46 -2.12 1.54 -10.58
N VAL A 47 -2.11 0.98 -9.36
CA VAL A 47 -2.71 -0.33 -9.10
C VAL A 47 -4.22 -0.34 -9.41
N THR A 48 -4.93 0.77 -9.17
CA THR A 48 -6.37 0.86 -9.46
C THR A 48 -6.71 0.88 -10.96
N LEU A 49 -5.69 1.06 -11.81
CA LEU A 49 -5.77 1.14 -13.26
C LEU A 49 -5.38 -0.16 -13.96
N GLN A 50 -4.95 -1.20 -13.23
CA GLN A 50 -4.61 -2.49 -13.83
C GLN A 50 -5.75 -3.50 -13.65
N ASP A 51 -5.92 -4.32 -14.68
CA ASP A 51 -6.90 -5.41 -14.70
C ASP A 51 -6.27 -6.78 -14.37
N ASP A 52 -4.94 -6.85 -14.25
CA ASP A 52 -4.19 -8.09 -14.05
C ASP A 52 -3.72 -8.19 -12.59
N ASN A 53 -4.13 -9.27 -11.92
CA ASN A 53 -3.86 -9.47 -10.49
C ASN A 53 -2.37 -9.61 -10.18
N GLU A 54 -1.57 -10.19 -11.07
CA GLU A 54 -0.12 -10.35 -10.84
C GLU A 54 0.59 -9.00 -10.88
N ILE A 55 0.16 -8.10 -11.78
CA ILE A 55 0.66 -6.73 -11.80
C ILE A 55 0.20 -5.99 -10.54
N ASN A 56 -1.06 -6.17 -10.13
CA ASN A 56 -1.58 -5.53 -8.92
C ASN A 56 -0.79 -5.96 -7.67
N GLU A 57 -0.59 -7.27 -7.51
CA GLU A 57 0.18 -7.84 -6.42
C GLU A 57 1.62 -7.31 -6.43
N SER A 58 2.28 -7.28 -7.58
CA SER A 58 3.63 -6.75 -7.72
C SER A 58 3.71 -5.28 -7.28
N ILE A 59 2.72 -4.45 -7.66
CA ILE A 59 2.66 -3.04 -7.25
C ILE A 59 2.44 -2.92 -5.74
N LEU A 60 1.48 -3.67 -5.19
CA LEU A 60 1.15 -3.62 -3.76
C LEU A 60 2.31 -4.10 -2.89
N ASN A 61 3.03 -5.13 -3.33
CA ASN A 61 4.25 -5.58 -2.69
C ASN A 61 5.33 -4.47 -2.70
N ALA A 62 5.56 -3.82 -3.86
CA ALA A 62 6.50 -2.70 -3.93
C ALA A 62 6.13 -1.54 -2.99
N MET A 63 4.84 -1.22 -2.88
CA MET A 63 4.34 -0.22 -1.93
C MET A 63 4.61 -0.64 -0.47
N LEU A 64 4.30 -1.88 -0.11
CA LEU A 64 4.48 -2.38 1.24
C LEU A 64 5.96 -2.35 1.64
N GLU A 65 6.83 -2.87 0.78
CA GLU A 65 8.28 -2.92 1.00
C GLU A 65 8.88 -1.51 1.14
N GLY A 66 8.49 -0.58 0.26
CA GLY A 66 8.92 0.82 0.35
C GLY A 66 8.37 1.60 1.54
N SER A 67 7.34 1.07 2.21
CA SER A 67 6.71 1.74 3.36
C SER A 67 7.26 1.34 4.73
N LYS A 68 8.25 0.43 4.78
CA LYS A 68 8.81 -0.10 6.04
C LYS A 68 9.38 0.95 6.99
N ALA A 69 9.81 2.11 6.47
CA ALA A 69 10.24 3.24 7.28
C ALA A 69 9.05 3.83 8.05
N PRO A 70 9.09 3.93 9.41
CA PRO A 70 7.93 4.32 10.22
C PRO A 70 7.29 5.67 9.91
N ASP A 71 8.00 6.61 9.28
CA ASP A 71 7.47 7.91 8.91
C ASP A 71 6.85 7.92 7.49
N VAL A 72 7.24 6.95 6.65
CA VAL A 72 6.65 6.71 5.33
C VAL A 72 5.28 6.04 5.47
N GLU A 73 5.17 4.90 6.18
CA GLU A 73 3.91 4.15 6.36
C GLU A 73 2.74 5.01 6.88
N LYS A 74 3.01 6.02 7.72
CA LYS A 74 1.97 6.91 8.28
C LYS A 74 1.53 8.00 7.31
N SER A 75 2.35 8.28 6.30
CA SER A 75 2.23 9.43 5.41
C SER A 75 1.67 9.08 4.03
N ILE A 76 1.61 7.79 3.68
CA ILE A 76 1.05 7.33 2.41
C ILE A 76 -0.47 7.51 2.34
N ASN A 77 -0.95 7.90 1.16
CA ASN A 77 -2.36 8.10 0.86
C ASN A 77 -2.98 6.81 0.33
N LEU A 78 -3.64 6.07 1.21
CA LEU A 78 -4.33 4.81 0.88
C LEU A 78 -5.73 5.01 0.29
N THR A 79 -6.22 6.25 0.16
CA THR A 79 -7.57 6.54 -0.36
C THR A 79 -7.86 5.91 -1.73
N PRO A 80 -6.93 5.93 -2.72
CA PRO A 80 -7.17 5.28 -4.01
C PRO A 80 -7.50 3.78 -3.89
N LEU A 81 -6.80 3.06 -2.99
CA LEU A 81 -7.02 1.63 -2.75
C LEU A 81 -8.39 1.39 -2.12
N ILE A 82 -8.71 2.17 -1.07
CA ILE A 82 -9.96 2.05 -0.32
C ILE A 82 -11.18 2.23 -1.22
N ASN A 83 -11.12 3.19 -2.16
CA ASN A 83 -12.21 3.45 -3.10
C ASN A 83 -12.41 2.34 -4.14
N HIS A 84 -11.52 1.35 -4.21
CA HIS A 84 -11.50 0.30 -5.22
C HIS A 84 -11.33 -1.11 -4.63
N LEU A 85 -11.57 -1.28 -3.33
CA LEU A 85 -11.38 -2.56 -2.63
C LEU A 85 -12.06 -3.75 -3.31
N ASN A 86 -13.23 -3.55 -3.91
CA ASN A 86 -14.00 -4.57 -4.61
C ASN A 86 -13.35 -5.10 -5.90
N LYS A 87 -12.27 -4.47 -6.39
CA LYS A 87 -11.53 -4.93 -7.58
C LYS A 87 -10.42 -5.92 -7.27
N PHE A 88 -9.99 -6.02 -6.02
CA PHE A 88 -8.83 -6.80 -5.62
C PHE A 88 -9.23 -8.22 -5.23
N ASN A 89 -8.39 -9.20 -5.58
CA ASN A 89 -8.48 -10.57 -5.08
C ASN A 89 -7.96 -10.64 -3.64
N ASP A 90 -8.15 -11.79 -3.01
CA ASP A 90 -7.73 -12.05 -1.63
C ASP A 90 -6.24 -11.75 -1.42
N GLU A 91 -5.37 -12.18 -2.35
CA GLU A 91 -3.93 -11.93 -2.25
C GLU A 91 -3.60 -10.43 -2.25
N CYS A 92 -4.21 -9.63 -3.14
CA CYS A 92 -4.04 -8.17 -3.13
C CYS A 92 -4.63 -7.53 -1.86
N LEU A 93 -5.75 -8.07 -1.34
CA LEU A 93 -6.38 -7.56 -0.13
C LEU A 93 -5.50 -7.76 1.10
N SER A 94 -4.75 -8.87 1.21
CA SER A 94 -3.78 -9.11 2.29
C SER A 94 -2.75 -7.96 2.39
N TYR A 95 -2.13 -7.55 1.27
CA TYR A 95 -1.21 -6.40 1.24
C TYR A 95 -1.90 -5.09 1.66
N ILE A 96 -3.15 -4.87 1.21
CA ILE A 96 -3.90 -3.66 1.55
C ILE A 96 -4.21 -3.63 3.05
N LEU A 97 -4.68 -4.74 3.63
CA LEU A 97 -4.96 -4.86 5.06
C LEU A 97 -3.72 -4.57 5.90
N SER A 98 -2.57 -5.12 5.51
CA SER A 98 -1.27 -4.84 6.13
C SER A 98 -0.98 -3.33 6.17
N MET A 99 -1.08 -2.64 5.01
CA MET A 99 -0.85 -1.19 4.94
C MET A 99 -1.87 -0.39 5.76
N LEU A 100 -3.14 -0.81 5.81
CA LEU A 100 -4.15 -0.17 6.66
C LEU A 100 -3.78 -0.31 8.15
N GLY A 101 -3.30 -1.49 8.56
CA GLY A 101 -2.79 -1.74 9.91
C GLY A 101 -1.59 -0.85 10.26
N TYR A 102 -0.55 -0.89 9.43
CA TYR A 102 0.69 -0.12 9.62
C TYR A 102 0.47 1.38 9.67
N SER A 103 -0.55 1.90 8.97
CA SER A 103 -0.85 3.34 8.98
C SER A 103 -1.16 3.91 10.37
N GLY A 104 -1.59 3.07 11.33
CA GLY A 104 -2.02 3.53 12.65
C GLY A 104 -3.27 4.41 12.63
N ASN A 105 -4.01 4.46 11.52
CA ASN A 105 -5.14 5.36 11.37
C ASN A 105 -6.46 4.67 11.75
N VAL A 106 -6.99 5.02 12.91
CA VAL A 106 -8.22 4.44 13.49
C VAL A 106 -9.42 4.42 12.53
N LYS A 107 -9.48 5.34 11.56
CA LYS A 107 -10.58 5.39 10.58
C LYS A 107 -10.65 4.12 9.72
N TYR A 108 -9.55 3.38 9.59
CA TYR A 108 -9.49 2.14 8.80
C TYR A 108 -9.94 0.90 9.56
N LYS A 109 -10.14 0.96 10.89
CA LYS A 109 -10.54 -0.20 11.69
C LYS A 109 -11.79 -0.89 11.12
N LYS A 110 -12.84 -0.12 10.83
CA LYS A 110 -14.09 -0.66 10.25
C LYS A 110 -13.91 -1.29 8.87
N ILE A 111 -12.94 -0.81 8.08
CA ILE A 111 -12.64 -1.37 6.77
C ILE A 111 -11.99 -2.74 6.95
N ILE A 112 -10.97 -2.83 7.80
CA ILE A 112 -10.32 -4.11 8.13
C ILE A 112 -11.33 -5.11 8.69
N GLU A 113 -12.18 -4.68 9.63
CA GLU A 113 -13.21 -5.53 10.23
C GLU A 113 -14.25 -6.05 9.24
N SER A 114 -14.47 -5.36 8.11
CA SER A 114 -15.43 -5.80 7.09
C SER A 114 -15.01 -7.09 6.37
N TYR A 115 -13.76 -7.52 6.55
CA TYR A 115 -13.21 -8.76 5.99
C TYR A 115 -13.16 -9.93 6.97
N LYS A 116 -13.63 -9.78 8.22
CA LYS A 116 -13.60 -10.84 9.25
C LYS A 116 -14.29 -12.14 8.83
N ASP A 117 -15.31 -12.05 8.00
CA ASP A 117 -16.05 -13.23 7.52
C ASP A 117 -15.41 -13.86 6.26
N ASN A 118 -14.32 -13.30 5.73
CA ASN A 118 -13.55 -13.91 4.65
C ASN A 118 -12.50 -14.87 5.25
N PHE A 119 -12.81 -16.16 5.25
CA PHE A 119 -11.96 -17.21 5.83
C PHE A 119 -10.54 -17.28 5.25
N LYS A 120 -10.30 -16.73 4.06
CA LYS A 120 -8.95 -16.69 3.46
C LYS A 120 -8.08 -15.54 3.99
N LEU A 121 -8.71 -14.54 4.59
CA LEU A 121 -8.06 -13.33 5.11
C LEU A 121 -8.13 -13.27 6.64
N GLU A 122 -8.53 -14.35 7.32
CA GLU A 122 -8.72 -14.36 8.77
C GLU A 122 -7.45 -13.91 9.51
N GLU A 123 -6.30 -14.51 9.16
CA GLU A 123 -4.99 -14.16 9.73
C GLU A 123 -4.60 -12.70 9.39
N ASP A 124 -4.74 -12.30 8.12
CA ASP A 124 -4.42 -10.93 7.68
C ASP A 124 -5.25 -9.86 8.42
N VAL A 125 -6.52 -10.15 8.68
CA VAL A 125 -7.43 -9.27 9.41
C VAL A 125 -7.02 -9.16 10.87
N GLU A 126 -6.70 -10.28 11.51
CA GLU A 126 -6.23 -10.30 12.90
C GLU A 126 -4.93 -9.53 13.05
N GLU A 127 -3.94 -9.79 12.20
CA GLU A 127 -2.65 -9.10 12.20
C GLU A 127 -2.80 -7.60 11.96
N ALA A 128 -3.59 -7.20 10.96
CA ALA A 128 -3.82 -5.79 10.65
C ALA A 128 -4.50 -5.05 11.82
N LEU A 129 -5.43 -5.69 12.54
CA LEU A 129 -6.09 -5.09 13.70
C LEU A 129 -5.14 -4.97 14.90
N LEU A 130 -4.33 -6.01 15.16
CA LEU A 130 -3.33 -5.99 16.23
C LEU A 130 -2.30 -4.89 16.00
N GLU A 131 -1.80 -4.78 14.78
CA GLU A 131 -0.82 -3.76 14.40
C GLU A 131 -1.42 -2.36 14.47
N LEU A 132 -2.65 -2.17 13.98
CA LEU A 132 -3.37 -0.91 14.08
C LEU A 132 -3.48 -0.44 15.54
N ASP A 133 -3.90 -1.33 16.43
CA ASP A 133 -4.07 -1.02 17.86
C ASP A 133 -2.71 -0.72 18.53
N TYR A 134 -1.64 -1.45 18.17
CA TYR A 134 -0.27 -1.16 18.61
C TYR A 134 0.20 0.24 18.18
N ARG A 135 0.03 0.59 16.90
CA ARG A 135 0.45 1.89 16.33
C ARG A 135 -0.32 3.05 16.95
N ILE A 136 -1.63 2.90 17.13
CA ILE A 136 -2.47 3.90 17.82
C ILE A 136 -1.96 4.13 19.25
N LYS A 137 -1.69 3.04 19.99
CA LYS A 137 -1.18 3.13 21.36
C LYS A 137 0.20 3.80 21.40
N LYS A 138 1.14 3.38 20.56
CA LYS A 138 2.49 3.97 20.47
C LYS A 138 2.46 5.47 20.14
N GLY A 139 1.60 5.88 19.20
CA GLY A 139 1.40 7.29 18.85
C GLY A 139 0.69 8.12 19.93
N SER A 140 -0.03 7.49 20.85
CA SER A 140 -0.64 8.17 22.01
C SER A 140 0.36 8.44 23.14
N ILE A 141 1.28 7.49 23.39
CA ILE A 141 2.32 7.60 24.44
C ILE A 141 3.29 8.74 24.10
N THR A 142 3.81 8.75 22.88
CA THR A 142 4.72 9.81 22.40
C THR A 142 4.10 11.19 22.58
N ARG A 143 2.84 11.41 22.17
CA ARG A 143 2.15 12.71 22.31
C ARG A 143 1.94 13.18 23.76
N GLN A 144 1.87 12.28 24.73
CA GLN A 144 1.76 12.65 26.14
C GLN A 144 3.10 13.10 26.73
N GLU A 145 4.23 12.58 26.23
CA GLU A 145 5.57 12.96 26.68
C GLU A 145 5.97 14.37 26.22
N TRP A 146 5.58 14.79 25.01
CA TRP A 146 5.81 16.16 24.50
C TRP A 146 4.97 17.25 25.19
N ARG A 147 4.02 16.87 26.05
CA ARG A 147 3.13 17.79 26.77
C ARG A 147 3.51 17.98 28.24
N LYS A 148 4.60 17.37 28.70
CA LYS A 148 5.20 17.56 30.03
C LYS A 148 6.39 18.50 29.94
#